data_AF-A0A453E8H4-F1
#
_entry.id   AF-A0A453E8H4-F1
#
_cell.length_a   1.000
_cell.length_b   1.000
_cell.length_c   1.000
_cell.angle_alpha   90.00
_cell.angle_beta   90.00
_cell.angle_gamma   90.00
#
_symmetry.space_group_name_H-M   'P 1'
#
loop_
_entity.id
_entity.type
_entity.pdbx_description
1 polymer ?
#
loop_
_entity_poly.entity_id
_entity_poly.type
_entity_poly.pdbx_seq_one_letter_code
_entity_poly.pdbx_strand_id
1 'polypeptide(L)'
;GPELRRSSSIDRIPAEARRILHRLAGELWGADVDPAALVVSQLKGALTNEVFRITWPGGEGDPRKVLVRIYGQGVEVFFDRADEVRTFECMSRHGQGPRLLGRFPQGRVEEFINARTLSAPDLRDPEISGLIARKLREFHELDMPGPKDISLWQRLRRWLEEARSRCSTEEARELRLETLGDEIAELENVLSGVDQRVVFCHNDLQYGNIMIYEETRQVTLIDYEYASFNPVAFDIANHFCEMAADYHSDTPHVMDFTKYPG
;
A
#
# COMPACT_ATOMS: atom_id res chain seq x y z
N GLY A 1 -22.32 -12.14 35.23
CA GLY A 1 -20.94 -11.79 34.83
C GLY A 1 -21.02 -10.62 33.87
N PRO A 2 -20.05 -9.69 33.83
CA PRO A 2 -20.18 -8.49 33.03
C PRO A 2 -20.24 -8.88 31.55
N GLU A 3 -21.35 -8.54 30.90
CA GLU A 3 -21.60 -8.79 29.49
C GLU A 3 -20.64 -7.94 28.66
N LEU A 4 -19.84 -8.59 27.80
CA LEU A 4 -19.11 -7.90 26.75
C LEU A 4 -20.08 -7.00 25.99
N ARG A 5 -19.82 -5.69 25.91
CA ARG A 5 -20.42 -4.83 24.91
C ARG A 5 -19.94 -5.31 23.54
N ARG A 6 -20.66 -6.29 22.96
CA ARG A 6 -20.42 -6.79 21.60
C ARG A 6 -20.71 -5.66 20.62
N SER A 7 -19.66 -4.94 20.22
CA SER A 7 -19.70 -4.23 18.94
C SER A 7 -19.90 -5.30 17.86
N SER A 8 -20.92 -5.17 17.01
CA SER A 8 -21.18 -6.09 15.88
C SER A 8 -19.96 -6.28 14.94
N SER A 9 -18.97 -5.39 15.05
CA SER A 9 -17.73 -5.45 14.29
C SER A 9 -16.72 -6.47 14.84
N ILE A 10 -16.74 -6.84 16.13
CA ILE A 10 -15.81 -7.85 16.68
C ILE A 10 -16.11 -9.26 16.19
N ASP A 11 -17.37 -9.53 15.84
CA ASP A 11 -17.81 -10.81 15.30
C ASP A 11 -17.34 -11.02 13.85
N ARG A 12 -16.97 -9.94 13.16
CA ARG A 12 -16.34 -9.98 11.83
C ARG A 12 -14.84 -10.28 11.88
N ILE A 13 -14.21 -10.21 13.06
CA ILE A 13 -12.80 -10.57 13.24
C ILE A 13 -12.69 -12.08 13.47
N PRO A 14 -11.93 -12.83 12.64
CA PRO A 14 -11.74 -14.27 12.79
C PRO A 14 -11.25 -14.67 14.19
N ALA A 15 -11.63 -15.87 14.65
CA ALA A 15 -11.28 -16.35 15.99
C ALA A 15 -9.76 -16.39 16.22
N GLU A 16 -8.99 -16.77 15.20
CA GLU A 16 -7.53 -16.81 15.19
C GLU A 16 -6.95 -15.42 15.40
N ALA A 17 -7.47 -14.41 14.68
CA ALA A 17 -7.07 -13.02 14.84
C ALA A 17 -7.38 -12.51 16.26
N ARG A 18 -8.55 -12.84 16.81
CA ARG A 18 -8.91 -12.50 18.20
C ARG A 18 -7.95 -13.09 19.23
N ARG A 19 -7.49 -14.33 19.04
CA ARG A 19 -6.46 -14.95 19.92
C ARG A 19 -5.12 -14.21 19.82
N ILE A 20 -4.73 -13.76 18.63
CA ILE A 20 -3.52 -12.94 18.43
C ILE A 20 -3.65 -11.62 19.18
N LEU A 21 -4.76 -10.89 18.99
CA LEU A 21 -5.02 -9.61 19.65
C LEU A 21 -4.98 -9.74 21.18
N HIS A 22 -5.57 -10.81 21.73
CA HIS A 22 -5.59 -11.03 23.18
C HIS A 22 -4.20 -11.28 23.76
N ARG A 23 -3.33 -11.97 23.01
CA ARG A 23 -1.92 -12.18 23.39
C ARG A 23 -1.11 -10.89 23.26
N LEU A 24 -1.26 -10.18 22.14
CA LEU A 24 -0.56 -8.92 21.88
C LEU A 24 -0.89 -7.85 22.92
N ALA A 25 -2.11 -7.82 23.45
CA ALA A 25 -2.48 -6.90 24.51
C ALA A 25 -1.57 -7.03 25.74
N GLY A 26 -1.25 -8.26 26.16
CA GLY A 26 -0.32 -8.50 27.27
C GLY A 26 1.14 -8.27 26.90
N GLU A 27 1.55 -8.68 25.69
CA GLU A 27 2.95 -8.58 25.23
C GLU A 27 3.39 -7.13 24.95
N LEU A 28 2.56 -6.33 24.29
CA LEU A 28 2.90 -4.96 23.86
C LEU A 28 2.62 -3.93 24.96
N TRP A 29 1.56 -4.14 25.73
CA TRP A 29 1.00 -3.10 26.61
C TRP A 29 1.04 -3.43 28.10
N GLY A 30 1.56 -4.60 28.46
CA GLY A 30 1.70 -5.04 29.85
C GLY A 30 0.38 -5.44 30.53
N ALA A 31 0.44 -5.66 31.84
CA ALA A 31 -0.68 -6.16 32.63
C ALA A 31 -1.83 -5.15 32.84
N ASP A 32 -1.61 -3.87 32.50
CA ASP A 32 -2.57 -2.79 32.73
C ASP A 32 -3.64 -2.67 31.64
N VAL A 33 -3.60 -3.52 30.61
CA VAL A 33 -4.65 -3.60 29.58
C VAL A 33 -5.53 -4.80 29.84
N ASP A 34 -6.84 -4.57 29.96
CA ASP A 34 -7.83 -5.63 29.77
C ASP A 34 -7.90 -5.99 28.28
N PRO A 35 -7.45 -7.19 27.86
CA PRO A 35 -7.47 -7.59 26.46
C PRO A 35 -8.88 -7.62 25.88
N ALA A 36 -9.91 -7.82 26.71
CA ALA A 36 -11.31 -7.87 26.30
C ALA A 36 -11.94 -6.48 26.12
N ALA A 37 -11.30 -5.41 26.59
CA ALA A 37 -11.78 -4.04 26.45
C ALA A 37 -11.56 -3.44 25.05
N LEU A 38 -11.13 -4.24 24.09
CA LEU A 38 -10.83 -3.77 22.73
C LEU A 38 -12.07 -3.18 22.03
N VAL A 39 -11.82 -2.13 21.25
CA VAL A 39 -12.79 -1.47 20.38
C VAL A 39 -12.39 -1.73 18.94
N VAL A 40 -13.35 -2.21 18.14
CA VAL A 40 -13.16 -2.49 16.71
C VAL A 40 -13.81 -1.39 15.88
N SER A 41 -13.06 -0.79 14.95
CA SER A 41 -13.55 0.16 13.96
C SER A 41 -13.15 -0.30 12.56
N GLN A 42 -14.10 -0.55 11.67
CA GLN A 42 -13.78 -0.83 10.27
C GLN A 42 -13.30 0.45 9.59
N LEU A 43 -12.14 0.40 8.94
CA LEU A 43 -11.65 1.47 8.09
C LEU A 43 -12.28 1.30 6.70
N LYS A 44 -13.03 2.31 6.26
CA LYS A 44 -13.63 2.34 4.92
C LYS A 44 -12.58 2.86 3.93
N GLY A 45 -12.59 2.35 2.70
CA GLY A 45 -11.73 2.83 1.61
C GLY A 45 -10.65 1.85 1.14
N ALA A 46 -10.42 0.73 1.85
CA ALA A 46 -9.57 -0.34 1.33
C ALA A 46 -10.33 -1.11 0.22
N LEU A 47 -9.77 -1.12 -0.99
CA LEU A 47 -10.41 -1.72 -2.18
C LEU A 47 -10.25 -3.24 -2.25
N THR A 48 -9.12 -3.76 -1.76
CA THR A 48 -8.70 -5.17 -1.94
C THR A 48 -8.85 -6.02 -0.68
N ASN A 49 -8.86 -5.38 0.49
CA ASN A 49 -8.78 -6.03 1.80
C ASN A 49 -9.76 -5.38 2.79
N GLU A 50 -10.32 -6.14 3.72
CA GLU A 50 -11.06 -5.56 4.84
C GLU A 50 -10.08 -5.17 5.95
N VAL A 51 -10.04 -3.88 6.28
CA VAL A 51 -9.12 -3.35 7.30
C VAL A 51 -9.91 -2.90 8.52
N PHE A 52 -9.51 -3.40 9.69
CA PHE A 52 -10.09 -3.06 10.97
C PHE A 52 -9.04 -2.47 11.88
N ARG A 53 -9.32 -1.29 12.45
CA ARG A 53 -8.55 -0.71 13.54
C ARG A 53 -9.03 -1.30 14.85
N ILE A 54 -8.11 -1.84 15.63
CA ILE A 54 -8.33 -2.34 16.98
C ILE A 54 -7.71 -1.35 17.95
N THR A 55 -8.44 -0.94 18.98
CA THR A 55 -7.98 0.02 19.97
C THR A 55 -8.27 -0.49 21.37
N TRP A 56 -7.28 -0.46 22.26
CA TRP A 56 -7.50 -0.71 23.68
C TRP A 56 -7.56 0.61 24.47
N PRO A 57 -8.49 0.74 25.43
CA PRO A 57 -8.46 1.84 26.38
C PRO A 57 -7.25 1.69 27.30
N GLY A 58 -6.40 2.72 27.44
CA GLY A 58 -5.32 2.67 28.44
C GLY A 58 -4.29 3.80 28.40
N GLY A 59 -4.30 4.64 29.46
CA GLY A 59 -3.24 5.54 29.98
C GLY A 59 -3.07 6.89 29.26
N GLU A 60 -2.86 8.00 30.00
CA GLU A 60 -2.63 9.35 29.47
C GLU A 60 -1.62 9.36 28.30
N GLY A 61 -2.11 9.43 27.06
CA GLY A 61 -1.30 9.30 25.84
C GLY A 61 -2.10 8.82 24.62
N ASP A 62 -1.39 8.61 23.50
CA ASP A 62 -1.98 8.14 22.24
C ASP A 62 -2.61 6.74 22.40
N PRO A 63 -3.83 6.47 21.90
CA PRO A 63 -4.47 5.18 22.11
C PRO A 63 -3.65 4.02 21.53
N ARG A 64 -3.58 2.93 22.28
CA ARG A 64 -2.92 1.67 21.91
C ARG A 64 -3.67 1.04 20.74
N LYS A 65 -3.08 1.04 19.55
CA LYS A 65 -3.74 0.65 18.30
C LYS A 65 -2.95 -0.43 17.55
N VAL A 66 -3.68 -1.32 16.89
CA VAL A 66 -3.16 -2.21 15.84
C VAL A 66 -4.17 -2.27 14.69
N LEU A 67 -3.73 -2.76 13.54
CA LEU A 67 -4.60 -3.04 12.40
C LEU A 67 -4.75 -4.55 12.22
N VAL A 68 -5.97 -4.99 11.93
CA VAL A 68 -6.27 -6.33 11.43
C VAL A 68 -6.65 -6.19 9.97
N ARG A 69 -5.89 -6.83 9.10
CA ARG A 69 -6.17 -6.90 7.66
C ARG A 69 -6.64 -8.29 7.31
N ILE A 70 -7.84 -8.38 6.75
CA ILE A 70 -8.43 -9.61 6.24
C ILE A 70 -8.37 -9.56 4.72
N TYR A 71 -7.87 -10.62 4.12
CA TYR A 71 -7.67 -10.75 2.70
C TYR A 71 -9.01 -10.88 1.96
N GLY A 72 -9.29 -9.94 1.05
CA GLY A 72 -10.48 -9.99 0.20
C GLY A 72 -10.38 -11.06 -0.90
N GLN A 73 -11.52 -11.49 -1.42
CA GLN A 73 -11.62 -12.42 -2.55
C GLN A 73 -11.75 -11.65 -3.88
N GLY A 74 -11.18 -12.20 -4.96
CA GLY A 74 -11.42 -11.71 -6.33
C GLY A 74 -10.40 -10.71 -6.88
N VAL A 75 -9.32 -10.41 -6.16
CA VAL A 75 -8.23 -9.51 -6.63
C VAL A 75 -7.02 -10.26 -7.20
N GLU A 76 -7.12 -11.58 -7.34
CA GLU A 76 -6.04 -12.47 -7.82
C GLU A 76 -5.58 -12.16 -9.25
N VAL A 77 -6.46 -11.54 -10.03
CA VAL A 77 -6.16 -11.02 -11.38
C VAL A 77 -5.09 -9.92 -11.33
N PHE A 78 -5.13 -9.09 -10.28
CA PHE A 78 -4.24 -7.95 -10.13
C PHE A 78 -2.97 -8.31 -9.36
N PHE A 79 -3.08 -9.16 -8.34
CA PHE A 79 -2.00 -9.45 -7.40
C PHE A 79 -1.93 -10.92 -6.99
N ASP A 80 -0.71 -11.46 -7.00
CA ASP A 80 -0.42 -12.75 -6.38
C ASP A 80 -0.36 -12.56 -4.85
N ARG A 81 -1.23 -13.26 -4.13
CA ARG A 81 -1.34 -13.15 -2.67
C ARG A 81 -0.05 -13.59 -1.97
N ALA A 82 0.62 -14.61 -2.49
CA ALA A 82 1.86 -15.09 -1.91
C ALA A 82 3.00 -14.08 -2.10
N ASP A 83 3.05 -13.36 -3.23
CA ASP A 83 3.95 -12.23 -3.42
C ASP A 83 3.65 -11.09 -2.46
N GLU A 84 2.39 -10.66 -2.32
CA GLU A 84 2.01 -9.58 -1.39
C GLU A 84 2.44 -9.92 0.05
N VAL A 85 2.17 -11.15 0.48
CA VAL A 85 2.50 -11.67 1.80
C VAL A 85 4.03 -11.71 2.03
N ARG A 86 4.81 -12.11 1.01
CA ARG A 86 6.29 -12.11 1.06
C ARG A 86 6.86 -10.70 1.10
N THR A 87 6.36 -9.82 0.24
CA THR A 87 6.78 -8.42 0.16
C THR A 87 6.53 -7.73 1.48
N PHE A 88 5.31 -7.83 2.03
CA PHE A 88 4.96 -7.24 3.32
C PHE A 88 5.89 -7.73 4.45
N GLU A 89 6.17 -9.03 4.52
CA GLU A 89 7.09 -9.58 5.51
C GLU A 89 8.50 -9.04 5.39
N CYS A 90 8.98 -8.88 4.15
CA CYS A 90 10.31 -8.35 3.91
C CYS A 90 10.38 -6.88 4.31
N MET A 91 9.37 -6.09 3.93
CA MET A 91 9.20 -4.69 4.31
C MET A 91 9.19 -4.54 5.84
N SER A 92 8.40 -5.35 6.54
CA SER A 92 8.38 -5.36 8.01
C SER A 92 9.74 -5.74 8.63
N ARG A 93 10.50 -6.68 8.04
CA ARG A 93 11.83 -7.08 8.54
C ARG A 93 12.88 -6.00 8.33
N HIS A 94 12.80 -5.27 7.23
CA HIS A 94 13.66 -4.13 6.92
C HIS A 94 13.28 -2.85 7.66
N GLY A 95 12.18 -2.85 8.44
CA GLY A 95 11.68 -1.66 9.12
C GLY A 95 11.10 -0.60 8.17
N GLN A 96 10.66 -1.03 6.99
CA GLN A 96 10.10 -0.17 5.94
C GLN A 96 8.57 -0.34 5.95
N GLY A 97 7.87 0.53 6.66
CA GLY A 97 6.41 0.42 6.85
C GLY A 97 6.00 -0.33 8.13
N PRO A 98 4.75 -0.77 8.23
CA PRO A 98 4.21 -1.30 9.49
C PRO A 98 4.80 -2.66 9.85
N ARG A 99 5.07 -2.88 11.14
CA ARG A 99 5.53 -4.18 11.62
C ARG A 99 4.43 -5.24 11.53
N LEU A 100 4.80 -6.45 11.11
CA LEU A 100 3.98 -7.65 11.26
C LEU A 100 3.96 -8.10 12.73
N LEU A 101 2.79 -8.07 13.35
CA LEU A 101 2.59 -8.47 14.75
C LEU A 101 2.05 -9.91 14.86
N GLY A 102 1.36 -10.40 13.84
CA GLY A 102 0.90 -11.79 13.80
C GLY A 102 0.26 -12.19 12.48
N ARG A 103 0.21 -13.50 12.23
CA ARG A 103 -0.39 -14.10 11.04
C ARG A 103 -1.51 -15.06 11.39
N PHE A 104 -2.53 -15.10 10.54
CA PHE A 104 -3.59 -16.09 10.57
C PHE A 104 -3.98 -16.47 9.12
N PRO A 105 -4.68 -17.59 8.90
CA PRO A 105 -4.90 -18.11 7.53
C PRO A 105 -5.57 -17.13 6.56
N GLN A 106 -6.38 -16.20 7.07
CA GLN A 106 -7.17 -15.26 6.26
C GLN A 106 -6.63 -13.82 6.31
N GLY A 107 -5.44 -13.60 6.89
CA GLY A 107 -4.96 -12.23 7.08
C GLY A 107 -3.78 -12.07 8.01
N ARG A 108 -3.60 -10.83 8.47
CA ARG A 108 -2.50 -10.43 9.34
C ARG A 108 -2.92 -9.38 10.35
N VAL A 109 -2.17 -9.32 11.45
CA VAL A 109 -2.21 -8.23 12.42
C VAL A 109 -0.93 -7.42 12.23
N GLU A 110 -1.07 -6.13 11.98
CA GLU A 110 0.02 -5.21 11.70
C GLU A 110 0.00 -4.01 12.66
N GLU A 111 1.16 -3.40 12.86
CA GLU A 111 1.32 -2.16 13.62
C GLU A 111 0.43 -1.05 13.05
N PHE A 112 -0.18 -0.27 13.94
CA PHE A 112 -0.84 0.97 13.54
C PHE A 112 0.21 2.09 13.48
N ILE A 113 0.46 2.61 12.29
CA ILE A 113 1.34 3.76 12.11
C ILE A 113 0.60 5.03 12.55
N ASN A 114 1.10 5.67 13.59
CA ASN A 114 0.57 6.92 14.10
C ASN A 114 1.27 8.13 13.46
N ALA A 115 1.03 8.31 12.16
CA ALA A 115 1.57 9.38 11.34
C ALA A 115 0.44 10.01 10.51
N ARG A 116 0.66 11.21 9.99
CA ARG A 116 -0.29 11.86 9.08
C ARG A 116 -0.03 11.37 7.65
N THR A 117 -1.08 10.96 6.95
CA THR A 117 -1.00 10.73 5.50
C THR A 117 -0.81 12.05 4.76
N LEU A 118 0.08 12.07 3.77
CA LEU A 118 0.29 13.27 2.96
C LEU A 118 -0.94 13.59 2.10
N SER A 119 -0.97 14.82 1.61
CA SER A 119 -1.97 15.38 0.70
C SER A 119 -1.29 15.89 -0.57
N ALA A 120 -2.06 16.18 -1.62
CA ALA A 120 -1.51 16.68 -2.89
C ALA A 120 -0.59 17.92 -2.74
N PRO A 121 -0.90 18.92 -1.89
CA PRO A 121 0.02 20.03 -1.63
C PRO A 121 1.34 19.62 -0.98
N ASP A 122 1.35 18.61 -0.10
CA ASP A 122 2.56 18.17 0.62
C ASP A 122 3.64 17.67 -0.36
N LEU A 123 3.27 17.04 -1.47
CA LEU A 123 4.25 16.54 -2.46
C LEU A 123 5.10 17.65 -3.07
N ARG A 124 4.54 18.87 -3.14
CA ARG A 124 5.18 20.04 -3.75
C ARG A 124 5.89 20.93 -2.73
N ASP A 125 5.77 20.62 -1.44
CA ASP A 125 6.59 21.27 -0.42
C ASP A 125 8.06 20.82 -0.59
N PRO A 126 9.02 21.74 -0.78
CA PRO A 126 10.41 21.36 -1.04
C PRO A 126 11.07 20.55 0.08
N GLU A 127 10.68 20.80 1.34
CA GLU A 127 11.23 20.09 2.49
C GLU A 127 10.69 18.65 2.54
N ILE A 128 9.38 18.49 2.38
CA ILE A 128 8.73 17.17 2.33
C ILE A 128 9.20 16.38 1.12
N SER A 129 9.30 17.01 -0.06
CA SER A 129 9.84 16.38 -1.26
C SER A 129 11.26 15.85 -1.04
N GLY A 130 12.12 16.62 -0.34
CA GLY A 130 13.46 16.18 0.05
C GLY A 130 13.47 15.02 1.07
N LEU A 131 12.44 14.89 1.91
CA LEU A 131 12.25 13.75 2.79
C LEU A 131 11.79 12.50 2.02
N ILE A 132 10.85 12.66 1.09
CA ILE A 132 10.37 11.59 0.22
C ILE A 132 11.51 11.03 -0.62
N ALA A 133 12.32 11.90 -1.25
CA ALA A 133 13.45 11.48 -2.08
C ALA A 133 14.47 10.63 -1.30
N ARG A 134 14.79 11.02 -0.05
CA ARG A 134 15.66 10.23 0.83
C ARG A 134 15.04 8.89 1.17
N LYS A 135 13.74 8.88 1.53
CA LYS A 135 13.05 7.65 1.90
C LYS A 135 12.91 6.68 0.73
N LEU A 136 12.63 7.20 -0.46
CA LEU A 136 12.53 6.43 -1.69
C LEU A 136 13.88 5.81 -2.07
N ARG A 137 14.99 6.53 -1.87
CA ARG A 137 16.33 5.95 -2.05
C ARG A 137 16.59 4.79 -1.10
N GLU A 138 16.25 4.93 0.20
CA GLU A 138 16.37 3.83 1.16
C GLU A 138 15.55 2.61 0.71
N PHE A 139 14.35 2.85 0.17
CA PHE A 139 13.49 1.80 -0.37
C PHE A 139 14.10 1.09 -1.58
N HIS A 140 14.71 1.84 -2.51
CA HIS A 140 15.38 1.28 -3.69
C HIS A 140 16.65 0.48 -3.36
N GLU A 141 17.24 0.69 -2.18
CA GLU A 141 18.44 -0.03 -1.71
C GLU A 141 18.10 -1.32 -0.92
N LEU A 142 16.80 -1.65 -0.76
CA LEU A 142 16.38 -2.86 -0.04
C LEU A 142 16.79 -4.14 -0.76
N ASP A 143 17.35 -5.07 0.01
CA ASP A 143 17.61 -6.42 -0.47
C ASP A 143 16.31 -7.24 -0.43
N MET A 144 15.69 -7.37 -1.61
CA MET A 144 14.40 -8.03 -1.79
C MET A 144 14.55 -9.38 -2.49
N PRO A 145 13.86 -10.43 -2.02
CA PRO A 145 13.90 -11.74 -2.66
C PRO A 145 13.15 -11.73 -3.99
N GLY A 146 13.58 -12.56 -4.93
CA GLY A 146 12.93 -12.76 -6.22
C GLY A 146 13.81 -12.42 -7.42
N PRO A 147 13.34 -12.71 -8.64
CA PRO A 147 14.04 -12.34 -9.86
C PRO A 147 14.06 -10.81 -10.01
N LYS A 148 15.21 -10.27 -10.46
CA LYS A 148 15.42 -8.83 -10.68
C LYS A 148 15.01 -8.40 -12.10
N ASP A 149 13.99 -9.06 -12.65
CA ASP A 149 13.46 -8.77 -13.98
C ASP A 149 12.44 -7.63 -13.93
N ILE A 150 12.32 -6.86 -15.01
CA ILE A 150 11.37 -5.77 -15.12
C ILE A 150 9.95 -6.33 -15.15
N SER A 151 9.20 -6.11 -14.07
CA SER A 151 7.85 -6.65 -13.89
C SER A 151 6.77 -5.82 -14.61
N LEU A 152 7.06 -4.55 -14.92
CA LEU A 152 6.13 -3.60 -15.54
C LEU A 152 5.49 -4.14 -16.84
N TRP A 153 6.31 -4.63 -17.77
CA TRP A 153 5.84 -5.03 -19.10
C TRP A 153 4.91 -6.24 -19.06
N GLN A 154 5.24 -7.23 -18.23
CA GLN A 154 4.39 -8.40 -18.03
C GLN A 154 3.05 -8.01 -17.39
N ARG A 155 3.09 -7.07 -16.44
CA ARG A 155 1.88 -6.55 -15.77
C ARG A 155 0.97 -5.81 -16.75
N LEU A 156 1.51 -4.91 -17.57
CA LEU A 156 0.74 -4.18 -18.59
C LEU A 156 0.07 -5.13 -19.58
N ARG A 157 0.80 -6.13 -20.09
CA ARG A 157 0.23 -7.16 -20.99
C ARG A 157 -0.87 -7.97 -20.31
N ARG A 158 -0.67 -8.40 -19.06
CA ARG A 158 -1.70 -9.13 -18.30
C ARG A 158 -2.96 -8.30 -18.16
N TRP A 159 -2.84 -7.03 -17.77
CA TRP A 159 -3.99 -6.13 -17.63
C TRP A 159 -4.70 -5.87 -18.96
N LEU A 160 -3.96 -5.78 -20.06
CA LEU A 160 -4.55 -5.65 -21.38
C LEU A 160 -5.40 -6.87 -21.76
N GLU A 161 -4.89 -8.08 -21.56
CA GLU A 161 -5.64 -9.32 -21.82
C GLU A 161 -6.89 -9.43 -20.92
N GLU A 162 -6.76 -9.01 -19.67
CA GLU A 162 -7.86 -8.94 -18.71
C GLU A 162 -8.91 -7.88 -19.08
N ALA A 163 -8.50 -6.75 -19.67
CA ALA A 163 -9.44 -5.78 -20.23
C ALA A 163 -10.15 -6.34 -21.46
N ARG A 164 -9.42 -6.97 -22.39
CA ARG A 164 -9.97 -7.62 -23.59
C ARG A 164 -10.99 -8.71 -23.27
N SER A 165 -10.77 -9.48 -22.20
CA SER A 165 -11.69 -10.56 -21.80
C SER A 165 -13.00 -10.04 -21.19
N ARG A 166 -13.02 -8.79 -20.71
CA ARG A 166 -14.18 -8.17 -20.05
C ARG A 166 -14.93 -7.19 -20.96
N CYS A 167 -14.25 -6.58 -21.92
CA CYS A 167 -14.86 -5.65 -22.87
C CYS A 167 -15.62 -6.39 -23.97
N SER A 168 -16.74 -5.81 -24.40
CA SER A 168 -17.35 -6.12 -25.68
C SER A 168 -16.44 -5.70 -26.84
N THR A 169 -16.70 -6.25 -28.03
CA THR A 169 -15.96 -5.86 -29.25
C THR A 169 -16.05 -4.37 -29.57
N GLU A 170 -17.15 -3.72 -29.19
CA GLU A 170 -17.36 -2.28 -29.41
C GLU A 170 -16.52 -1.45 -28.42
N GLU A 171 -16.57 -1.77 -27.13
CA GLU A 171 -15.74 -1.11 -26.10
C GLU A 171 -14.25 -1.31 -26.37
N ALA A 172 -13.83 -2.52 -26.76
CA ALA A 172 -12.43 -2.79 -27.08
C ALA A 172 -11.91 -1.94 -28.25
N ARG A 173 -12.78 -1.63 -29.23
CA ARG A 173 -12.46 -0.73 -30.36
C ARG A 173 -12.43 0.72 -29.91
N GLU A 174 -13.41 1.15 -29.11
CA GLU A 174 -13.48 2.51 -28.58
C GLU A 174 -12.26 2.85 -27.72
N LEU A 175 -11.87 1.93 -26.83
CA LEU A 175 -10.70 2.01 -25.96
C LEU A 175 -9.38 1.67 -26.68
N ARG A 176 -9.44 1.26 -27.95
CA ARG A 176 -8.28 0.91 -28.79
C ARG A 176 -7.35 -0.13 -28.17
N LEU A 177 -7.91 -1.18 -27.57
CA LEU A 177 -7.13 -2.21 -26.87
C LEU A 177 -6.16 -2.98 -27.80
N GLU A 178 -6.40 -3.02 -29.11
CA GLU A 178 -5.42 -3.57 -30.05
C GLU A 178 -4.20 -2.66 -30.20
N THR A 179 -4.43 -1.37 -30.47
CA THR A 179 -3.37 -0.37 -30.57
C THR A 179 -2.56 -0.26 -29.28
N LEU A 180 -3.20 -0.37 -28.12
CA LEU A 180 -2.50 -0.34 -26.83
C LEU A 180 -1.50 -1.50 -26.68
N GLY A 181 -1.81 -2.67 -27.23
CA GLY A 181 -0.87 -3.81 -27.25
C GLY A 181 0.38 -3.53 -28.08
N ASP A 182 0.20 -2.91 -29.25
CA ASP A 182 1.28 -2.49 -30.13
C ASP A 182 2.13 -1.38 -29.47
N GLU A 183 1.49 -0.39 -28.83
CA GLU A 183 2.16 0.71 -28.12
C GLU A 183 3.01 0.21 -26.95
N ILE A 184 2.51 -0.76 -26.16
CA ILE A 184 3.30 -1.40 -25.09
C ILE A 184 4.55 -2.07 -25.67
N ALA A 185 4.42 -2.80 -26.78
CA ALA A 185 5.54 -3.47 -27.42
C ALA A 185 6.56 -2.47 -27.99
N GLU A 186 6.09 -1.39 -28.60
CA GLU A 186 6.94 -0.32 -29.11
C GLU A 186 7.72 0.37 -27.98
N LEU A 187 7.06 0.75 -26.88
CA LEU A 187 7.70 1.37 -25.72
C LEU A 187 8.74 0.46 -25.07
N GLU A 188 8.45 -0.83 -24.90
CA GLU A 188 9.42 -1.79 -24.37
C GLU A 188 10.63 -1.92 -25.28
N ASN A 189 10.42 -2.00 -26.60
CA ASN A 189 11.52 -2.08 -27.56
C ASN A 189 12.42 -0.84 -27.53
N VAL A 190 11.83 0.36 -27.51
CA VAL A 190 12.58 1.62 -27.42
C VAL A 190 13.41 1.68 -26.13
N LEU A 191 12.81 1.29 -25.00
CA LEU A 191 13.49 1.35 -23.71
C LEU A 191 14.51 0.21 -23.52
N SER A 192 14.36 -0.93 -24.19
CA SER A 192 15.31 -2.05 -24.10
C SER A 192 16.73 -1.69 -24.54
N GLY A 193 16.89 -0.66 -25.37
CA GLY A 193 18.18 -0.14 -25.81
C GLY A 193 18.85 0.84 -24.85
N VAL A 194 18.19 1.18 -23.73
CA VAL A 194 18.69 2.12 -22.71
C VAL A 194 19.21 1.34 -21.51
N ASP A 195 20.35 1.75 -20.95
CA ASP A 195 20.83 1.20 -19.69
C ASP A 195 19.88 1.59 -18.55
N GLN A 196 19.27 0.58 -17.93
CA GLN A 196 18.25 0.76 -16.90
C GLN A 196 18.71 0.14 -15.60
N ARG A 197 18.90 0.99 -14.58
CA ARG A 197 19.14 0.51 -13.22
C ARG A 197 17.83 -0.06 -12.64
N VAL A 198 17.74 -1.39 -12.61
CA VAL A 198 16.61 -2.11 -12.01
C VAL A 198 16.80 -2.27 -10.51
N VAL A 199 15.82 -1.81 -9.73
CA VAL A 199 15.78 -1.88 -8.27
C VAL A 199 14.39 -2.31 -7.82
N PHE A 200 14.22 -2.56 -6.52
CA PHE A 200 12.88 -2.78 -5.98
C PHE A 200 12.16 -1.44 -5.86
N CYS A 201 11.12 -1.25 -6.68
CA CYS A 201 10.37 0.00 -6.79
C CYS A 201 9.02 -0.11 -6.09
N HIS A 202 8.50 1.03 -5.63
CA HIS A 202 7.15 1.11 -5.07
C HIS A 202 6.08 0.98 -6.16
N ASN A 203 6.32 1.63 -7.31
CA ASN A 203 5.48 1.71 -8.51
C ASN A 203 4.14 2.44 -8.34
N ASP A 204 3.85 2.97 -7.15
CA ASP A 204 2.59 3.65 -6.83
C ASP A 204 2.79 4.69 -5.72
N LEU A 205 3.79 5.56 -5.88
CA LEU A 205 4.20 6.52 -4.84
C LEU A 205 3.34 7.80 -4.83
N GLN A 206 2.03 7.62 -4.74
CA GLN A 206 1.05 8.70 -4.56
C GLN A 206 0.98 9.17 -3.11
N TYR A 207 0.46 10.38 -2.85
CA TYR A 207 0.51 10.99 -1.50
C TYR A 207 -0.23 10.20 -0.41
N GLY A 208 -1.24 9.41 -0.76
CA GLY A 208 -1.97 8.53 0.14
C GLY A 208 -1.14 7.34 0.65
N ASN A 209 -0.08 6.99 -0.07
CA ASN A 209 0.86 5.91 0.26
C ASN A 209 2.09 6.41 1.03
N ILE A 210 2.09 7.70 1.43
CA ILE A 210 3.20 8.35 2.14
C ILE A 210 2.66 8.90 3.45
N MET A 211 3.32 8.56 4.56
CA MET A 211 2.98 9.10 5.87
C MET A 211 4.18 9.83 6.49
N ILE A 212 3.90 10.89 7.23
CA ILE A 212 4.89 11.70 7.93
C ILE A 212 4.61 11.77 9.43
N TYR A 213 5.64 11.51 10.23
CA TYR A 213 5.64 11.76 11.66
C TYR A 213 5.98 13.23 11.89
N GLU A 214 4.99 14.04 12.27
CA GLU A 214 5.14 15.50 12.36
C GLU A 214 6.25 15.94 13.31
N GLU A 215 6.39 15.25 14.45
CA GLU A 215 7.38 15.60 15.47
C GLU A 215 8.82 15.30 15.04
N THR A 216 9.05 14.17 14.38
CA THR A 216 10.38 13.71 13.98
C THR A 216 10.74 14.06 12.54
N ARG A 217 9.76 14.55 11.77
CA ARG A 217 9.86 14.78 10.32
C ARG A 217 10.29 13.52 9.56
N GLN A 218 10.03 12.33 10.09
CA GLN A 218 10.36 11.07 9.43
C GLN A 218 9.24 10.66 8.47
N VAL A 219 9.61 10.22 7.27
CA VAL A 219 8.66 9.68 6.29
C VAL A 219 8.71 8.15 6.30
N THR A 220 7.54 7.53 6.19
CA THR A 220 7.39 6.10 5.94
C THR A 220 6.49 5.88 4.75
N LEU A 221 6.78 4.85 3.97
CA LEU A 221 5.97 4.42 2.83
C LEU A 221 5.03 3.31 3.30
N ILE A 222 3.89 3.19 2.65
CA ILE A 222 2.91 2.13 2.91
C ILE A 222 2.30 1.66 1.59
N ASP A 223 1.56 0.56 1.64
CA ASP A 223 0.82 0.01 0.50
C ASP A 223 1.69 -0.46 -0.68
N TYR A 224 2.28 -1.65 -0.50
CA TYR A 224 3.26 -2.22 -1.43
C TYR A 224 2.64 -3.19 -2.45
N GLU A 225 1.33 -3.08 -2.73
CA GLU A 225 0.63 -4.01 -3.63
C GLU A 225 1.19 -4.00 -5.07
N TYR A 226 1.69 -2.85 -5.52
CA TYR A 226 2.34 -2.69 -6.83
C TYR A 226 3.86 -2.87 -6.79
N ALA A 227 4.46 -3.03 -5.62
CA ALA A 227 5.90 -3.05 -5.46
C ALA A 227 6.53 -4.26 -6.17
N SER A 228 7.56 -4.03 -6.96
CA SER A 228 8.24 -5.04 -7.77
C SER A 228 9.56 -4.52 -8.32
N PHE A 229 10.39 -5.40 -8.87
CA PHE A 229 11.61 -4.98 -9.56
C PHE A 229 11.27 -4.26 -10.86
N ASN A 230 11.70 -3.00 -10.96
CA ASN A 230 11.48 -2.13 -12.11
C ASN A 230 12.62 -1.09 -12.24
N PRO A 231 12.68 -0.36 -13.36
CA PRO A 231 13.64 0.72 -13.52
C PRO A 231 13.41 1.81 -12.47
N VAL A 232 14.47 2.28 -11.82
CA VAL A 232 14.40 3.37 -10.84
C VAL A 232 13.76 4.64 -11.42
N ALA A 233 14.01 4.89 -12.71
CA ALA A 233 13.46 6.04 -13.42
C ALA A 233 11.94 5.98 -13.53
N PHE A 234 11.34 4.77 -13.65
CA PHE A 234 9.89 4.62 -13.69
C PHE A 234 9.26 5.05 -12.36
N ASP A 235 9.82 4.61 -11.23
CA ASP A 235 9.27 4.92 -9.91
C ASP A 235 9.33 6.42 -9.58
N ILE A 236 10.44 7.07 -9.96
CA ILE A 236 10.61 8.52 -9.81
C ILE A 236 9.68 9.28 -10.76
N ALA A 237 9.60 8.88 -12.04
CA ALA A 237 8.74 9.53 -13.01
C ALA A 237 7.25 9.39 -12.63
N ASN A 238 6.84 8.22 -12.12
CA ASN A 238 5.51 8.00 -11.59
C ASN A 238 5.22 8.95 -10.42
N HIS A 239 6.14 9.08 -9.46
CA HIS A 239 5.99 10.03 -8.35
C HIS A 239 5.84 11.48 -8.83
N PHE A 240 6.53 11.88 -9.90
CA PHE A 240 6.36 13.21 -10.49
C PHE A 240 5.00 13.40 -11.16
N CYS A 241 4.45 12.36 -11.80
CA CYS A 241 3.06 12.39 -12.29
C CYS A 241 2.06 12.60 -11.13
N GLU A 242 2.29 11.97 -9.98
CA GLU A 242 1.43 12.12 -8.80
C GLU A 242 1.42 13.54 -8.20
N MET A 243 2.42 14.38 -8.52
CA MET A 243 2.38 15.81 -8.14
C MET A 243 1.33 16.61 -8.92
N ALA A 244 0.87 16.09 -10.07
CA ALA A 244 -0.19 16.68 -10.88
C ALA A 244 -1.59 16.20 -10.46
N ALA A 245 -1.70 15.18 -9.60
CA ALA A 245 -2.97 14.60 -9.18
C ALA A 245 -3.52 15.23 -7.89
N ASP A 246 -4.84 15.34 -7.80
CA ASP A 246 -5.57 15.63 -6.55
C ASP A 246 -6.84 14.77 -6.48
N TYR A 247 -6.70 13.59 -5.86
CA TYR A 247 -7.78 12.62 -5.65
C TYR A 247 -8.84 13.08 -4.63
N HIS A 248 -8.61 14.20 -3.93
CA HIS A 248 -9.61 14.81 -3.04
C HIS A 248 -10.36 15.98 -3.71
N SER A 249 -10.05 16.29 -4.96
CA SER A 249 -10.78 17.29 -5.75
C SER A 249 -12.13 16.76 -6.24
N ASP A 250 -13.00 17.66 -6.72
CA ASP A 250 -14.27 17.29 -7.36
C ASP A 250 -14.06 16.53 -8.69
N THR A 251 -12.86 16.60 -9.27
CA THR A 251 -12.49 15.96 -10.53
C THR A 251 -11.21 15.13 -10.38
N PRO A 252 -11.23 14.05 -9.57
CA PRO A 252 -10.03 13.29 -9.20
C PRO A 252 -9.36 12.56 -10.37
N HIS A 253 -10.05 12.46 -11.52
CA HIS A 253 -9.55 11.88 -12.77
C HIS A 253 -8.81 12.90 -13.66
N VAL A 254 -8.85 14.19 -13.31
CA VAL A 254 -8.20 15.27 -14.07
C VAL A 254 -6.86 15.62 -13.40
N MET A 255 -5.77 15.43 -14.15
CA MET A 255 -4.42 15.81 -13.72
C MET A 255 -4.09 17.24 -14.18
N ASP A 256 -3.48 18.03 -13.30
CA ASP A 256 -3.02 19.39 -13.57
C ASP A 256 -1.51 19.40 -13.81
N PHE A 257 -1.11 19.15 -15.06
CA PHE A 257 0.30 19.10 -15.45
C PHE A 257 1.01 20.45 -15.39
N THR A 258 0.33 21.57 -15.10
CA THR A 258 1.02 22.83 -14.75
C THR A 258 1.75 22.73 -13.41
N LYS A 259 1.44 21.70 -12.61
CA LYS A 259 2.08 21.38 -11.33
C LYS A 259 3.15 20.30 -11.45
N TYR A 260 3.36 19.72 -12.63
CA TYR A 260 4.42 18.73 -12.85
C TYR A 260 5.79 19.36 -12.55
N PRO A 261 6.70 18.67 -11.85
CA PRO A 261 8.00 19.24 -11.50
C PRO A 261 8.84 19.50 -12.75
N GLY A 262 9.20 20.77 -12.97
CA GLY A 262 9.97 21.25 -14.12
C GLY A 262 10.25 22.74 -14.05
#